data_AF-A0A1G1T7R2-F1
#
_entry.id   AF-A0A1G1T7R2-F1
#
_cell.length_a   1.000
_cell.length_b   1.000
_cell.length_c   1.000
_cell.angle_alpha   90.00
_cell.angle_beta   90.00
_cell.angle_gamma   90.00
#
_symmetry.space_group_name_H-M   'P 1'
#
loop_
_entity.id
_entity.type
_entity.pdbx_description
1 polymer ?
#
loop_
_entity_poly.entity_id
_entity_poly.type
_entity_poly.pdbx_seq_one_letter_code
_entity_poly.pdbx_strand_id
1 'polypeptide(L)'
;MSNPLLPASTWRLALFFSLGALLGGCGHALKEVPGFDAETWRNDPHACRNQRRTVLPALLLHKELLYEARANDVTALLGPPDEEELRAGTEKVYYYYLEPGTHCQGRRTRSGSPSLSLRFGPIGTVTEVLSDPLTLGIGK
;
A
#
# COMPACT_ATOMS: atom_id res chain seq x y z
N MET A 1 -9.27 54.81 -34.66
CA MET A 1 -8.38 53.71 -35.09
C MET A 1 -7.13 53.78 -34.23
N SER A 2 -7.08 53.02 -33.15
CA SER A 2 -5.91 52.98 -32.25
C SER A 2 -5.73 51.55 -31.80
N ASN A 3 -4.74 50.91 -32.40
CA ASN A 3 -4.35 49.52 -32.19
C ASN A 3 -3.33 49.48 -31.03
N PRO A 4 -3.59 48.81 -29.91
CA PRO A 4 -2.58 48.66 -28.88
C PRO A 4 -1.64 47.52 -29.29
N LEU A 5 -0.42 47.88 -29.69
CA LEU A 5 0.68 46.95 -29.86
C LEU A 5 1.06 46.41 -28.47
N LEU A 6 0.63 45.19 -28.17
CA LEU A 6 1.12 44.46 -27.01
C LEU A 6 2.60 44.09 -27.23
N PRO A 7 3.48 44.26 -26.21
CA PRO A 7 4.90 43.95 -26.34
C PRO A 7 5.13 42.44 -26.47
N ALA A 8 5.87 42.02 -27.50
CA ALA A 8 6.21 40.63 -27.81
C ALA A 8 6.97 39.86 -26.70
N SER A 9 7.31 40.53 -25.60
CA SER A 9 8.05 39.99 -24.45
C SER A 9 7.18 39.19 -23.48
N THR A 10 5.87 39.43 -23.42
CA THR A 10 4.97 38.77 -22.45
C THR A 10 4.51 37.38 -22.91
N TRP A 11 4.59 37.07 -24.22
CA TRP A 11 4.24 35.75 -24.74
C TRP A 11 5.25 34.65 -24.39
N ARG A 12 6.54 34.98 -24.26
CA ARG A 12 7.57 34.00 -23.92
C ARG A 12 7.42 33.48 -22.49
N LEU A 13 6.99 34.34 -21.57
CA LEU A 13 6.75 33.98 -20.17
C LEU A 13 5.43 33.20 -20.00
N ALA A 14 4.40 33.54 -20.78
CA ALA A 14 3.13 32.81 -20.77
C ALA A 14 3.26 31.36 -21.32
N LEU A 15 4.13 31.14 -22.32
CA LEU A 15 4.44 29.83 -22.88
C LEU A 15 5.26 28.93 -21.92
N PHE A 16 6.13 29.54 -21.11
CA PHE A 16 6.87 28.83 -20.07
C PHE A 16 5.99 28.45 -18.86
N PHE A 17 4.99 29.27 -18.52
CA PHE A 17 4.09 28.99 -17.40
C PHE A 17 3.05 27.90 -17.71
N SER A 18 2.71 27.70 -18.99
CA SER A 18 1.73 26.69 -19.43
C SER A 18 2.33 25.27 -19.59
N LEU A 19 3.65 25.13 -19.71
CA LEU A 19 4.32 23.81 -19.79
C LEU A 19 4.52 23.13 -18.42
N GLY A 20 4.41 23.88 -17.31
CA GLY A 20 4.60 23.34 -15.95
C GLY A 20 3.37 22.61 -15.37
N ALA A 21 2.17 22.79 -15.94
CA ALA A 21 0.92 22.33 -15.34
C ALA A 21 0.53 20.87 -15.66
N LEU A 22 1.33 20.15 -16.47
CA LEU A 22 0.97 18.81 -16.99
C LEU A 22 1.51 17.62 -16.17
N LEU A 23 2.11 17.85 -15.00
CA LEU A 23 2.67 16.77 -14.17
C LEU A 23 1.75 16.32 -13.01
N GLY A 24 0.48 16.72 -13.02
CA GLY A 24 -0.52 16.18 -12.10
C GLY A 24 -0.83 14.71 -12.41
N GLY A 25 -0.01 13.78 -11.91
CA GLY A 25 -0.27 12.35 -12.02
C GLY A 25 -1.57 11.98 -11.30
N CYS A 26 -2.46 11.24 -11.98
CA CYS A 26 -3.66 10.67 -11.36
C CYS A 26 -3.23 9.58 -10.38
N GLY A 27 -2.99 9.92 -9.12
CA GLY A 27 -2.84 8.99 -8.01
C GLY A 27 -3.95 9.20 -7.01
N HIS A 28 -4.78 8.19 -6.80
CA HIS A 28 -5.68 8.21 -5.67
C HIS A 28 -4.85 7.91 -4.41
N ALA A 29 -4.72 8.89 -3.53
CA ALA A 29 -4.12 8.64 -2.22
C ALA A 29 -5.02 7.66 -1.45
N LEU A 30 -4.43 6.65 -0.84
CA LEU A 30 -5.15 5.75 0.05
C LEU A 30 -5.70 6.58 1.22
N LYS A 31 -7.02 6.57 1.38
CA LYS A 31 -7.68 7.23 2.51
C LYS A 31 -7.38 6.48 3.81
N GLU A 32 -7.49 7.18 4.92
CA GLU A 32 -7.44 6.55 6.24
C GLU A 32 -8.46 5.42 6.32
N VAL A 33 -8.08 4.30 6.93
CA VAL A 33 -8.94 3.14 7.14
C VAL A 33 -9.64 3.29 8.49
N PRO A 34 -10.98 3.45 8.54
CA PRO A 34 -11.68 3.72 9.80
C PRO A 34 -11.45 2.61 10.84
N GLY A 35 -11.12 3.00 12.07
CA GLY A 35 -10.92 2.07 13.19
C GLY A 35 -9.67 1.18 13.09
N PHE A 36 -8.88 1.30 12.02
CA PHE A 36 -7.63 0.56 11.87
C PHE A 36 -6.47 1.31 12.52
N ASP A 37 -5.88 0.71 13.55
CA ASP A 37 -4.67 1.23 14.19
C ASP A 37 -3.43 0.81 13.39
N ALA A 38 -3.07 1.68 12.44
CA ALA A 38 -1.92 1.50 11.58
C ALA A 38 -0.58 1.59 12.34
N GLU A 39 -0.53 2.28 13.48
CA GLU A 39 0.67 2.36 14.30
C GLU A 39 0.96 1.02 14.99
N THR A 40 -0.04 0.42 15.63
CA THR A 40 0.07 -0.92 16.22
C THR A 40 0.49 -1.95 15.17
N TRP A 41 -0.08 -1.89 13.97
CA TRP A 41 0.31 -2.76 12.85
C TRP A 41 1.79 -2.60 12.48
N ARG A 42 2.25 -1.37 12.22
CA ARG A 42 3.62 -1.08 11.78
C ARG A 42 4.65 -1.38 12.85
N ASN A 43 4.29 -1.24 14.13
CA ASN A 43 5.20 -1.52 15.23
C ASN A 43 5.45 -3.04 15.43
N ASP A 44 4.66 -3.92 14.80
CA ASP A 44 4.82 -5.37 14.86
C ASP A 44 5.28 -5.96 13.51
N PRO A 45 6.52 -5.66 13.06
CA PRO A 45 7.07 -6.24 11.83
C PRO A 45 7.10 -7.77 11.96
N HIS A 46 6.73 -8.47 10.90
CA HIS A 46 6.62 -9.93 10.88
C HIS A 46 5.61 -10.54 11.87
N ALA A 47 4.73 -9.74 12.49
CA ALA A 47 3.74 -10.18 13.46
C ALA A 47 4.28 -10.98 14.67
N CYS A 48 5.57 -10.85 14.98
CA CYS A 48 6.19 -11.68 16.03
C CYS A 48 5.67 -11.35 17.44
N ARG A 49 5.03 -10.20 17.64
CA ARG A 49 4.37 -9.80 18.90
C ARG A 49 2.87 -10.09 18.90
N ASN A 50 2.34 -10.69 17.83
CA ASN A 50 0.92 -11.07 17.69
C ASN A 50 -0.06 -9.89 17.78
N GLN A 51 0.39 -8.67 17.51
CA GLN A 51 -0.42 -7.46 17.63
C GLN A 51 -1.24 -7.21 16.37
N ARG A 52 -0.72 -7.55 15.18
CA ARG A 52 -1.46 -7.39 13.92
C ARG A 52 -2.80 -8.10 13.93
N ARG A 53 -2.89 -9.27 14.55
CA ARG A 53 -4.14 -10.02 14.77
C ARG A 53 -5.25 -9.19 15.42
N THR A 54 -4.90 -8.29 16.34
CA THR A 54 -5.87 -7.50 17.12
C THR A 54 -6.51 -6.38 16.31
N VAL A 55 -5.77 -5.83 15.33
CA VAL A 55 -6.20 -4.71 14.49
C VAL A 55 -6.66 -5.15 13.10
N LEU A 56 -6.36 -6.40 12.70
CA LEU A 56 -6.77 -6.99 11.43
C LEU A 56 -8.28 -6.89 11.15
N PRO A 57 -9.20 -7.13 12.10
CA PRO A 57 -10.63 -7.07 11.81
C PRO A 57 -11.08 -5.71 11.27
N ALA A 58 -10.54 -4.60 11.79
CA ALA A 58 -10.87 -3.26 11.32
C ALA A 58 -10.34 -3.01 9.89
N LEU A 59 -9.13 -3.51 9.58
CA LEU A 59 -8.59 -3.47 8.23
C LEU A 59 -9.46 -4.25 7.25
N LEU A 60 -9.86 -5.47 7.61
CA LEU A 60 -10.65 -6.35 6.75
C LEU A 60 -12.10 -5.86 6.56
N LEU A 61 -12.68 -5.23 7.57
CA LEU A 61 -14.00 -4.58 7.48
C LEU A 61 -14.04 -3.53 6.36
N HIS A 62 -12.91 -2.86 6.13
CA HIS A 62 -12.75 -1.78 5.15
C HIS A 62 -11.73 -2.14 4.06
N LYS A 63 -11.50 -3.44 3.80
CA LYS A 63 -10.50 -3.90 2.83
C LYS A 63 -10.71 -3.32 1.43
N GLU A 64 -11.94 -2.95 1.11
CA GLU A 64 -12.29 -2.36 -0.18
C GLU A 64 -11.53 -1.05 -0.45
N LEU A 65 -11.12 -0.33 0.60
CA LEU A 65 -10.29 0.87 0.49
C LEU A 65 -8.87 0.57 -0.01
N LEU A 66 -8.40 -0.68 0.14
CA LEU A 66 -7.07 -1.07 -0.31
C LEU A 66 -7.02 -1.30 -1.83
N TYR A 67 -8.15 -1.59 -2.48
CA TYR A 67 -8.17 -1.77 -3.94
C TYR A 67 -7.75 -0.49 -4.65
N GLU A 68 -7.06 -0.67 -5.78
CA GLU A 68 -6.51 0.42 -6.60
C GLU A 68 -5.41 1.27 -5.90
N ALA A 69 -5.14 1.05 -4.61
CA ALA A 69 -4.06 1.70 -3.90
C ALA A 69 -2.71 1.31 -4.51
N ARG A 70 -1.78 2.27 -4.61
CA ARG A 70 -0.42 1.97 -5.07
C ARG A 70 0.40 1.35 -3.95
N ALA A 71 1.44 0.61 -4.33
CA ALA A 71 2.37 0.02 -3.37
C ALA A 71 2.91 1.02 -2.34
N ASN A 72 3.19 2.26 -2.75
CA ASN A 72 3.67 3.30 -1.82
C ASN A 72 2.61 3.73 -0.80
N ASP A 73 1.34 3.78 -1.20
CA ASP A 73 0.25 4.13 -0.30
C ASP A 73 -0.03 2.98 0.68
N VAL A 74 0.04 1.74 0.19
CA VAL A 74 -0.02 0.53 1.01
C VAL A 74 1.12 0.51 2.03
N THR A 75 2.35 0.80 1.63
CA THR A 75 3.49 0.83 2.57
C THR A 75 3.44 2.01 3.52
N ALA A 76 2.86 3.15 3.14
CA ALA A 76 2.60 4.25 4.06
C ALA A 76 1.61 3.84 5.16
N LEU A 77 0.57 3.08 4.81
CA LEU A 77 -0.42 2.58 5.76
C LEU A 77 0.14 1.41 6.60
N LEU A 78 0.57 0.33 5.97
CA LEU A 78 0.90 -0.95 6.59
C LEU A 78 2.39 -1.13 6.92
N GLY A 79 3.25 -0.22 6.49
CA GLY A 79 4.70 -0.43 6.52
C GLY A 79 5.19 -1.35 5.39
N PRO A 80 6.50 -1.61 5.33
CA PRO A 80 7.06 -2.55 4.35
C PRO A 80 6.44 -3.94 4.52
N PRO A 81 6.25 -4.69 3.41
CA PRO A 81 5.79 -6.07 3.50
C PRO A 81 6.83 -6.93 4.22
N ASP A 82 6.37 -8.00 4.85
CA ASP A 82 7.27 -8.97 5.49
C ASP A 82 7.97 -9.82 4.43
N GLU A 83 7.26 -10.12 3.33
CA GLU A 83 7.80 -10.76 2.13
C GLU A 83 7.25 -10.10 0.86
N GLU A 84 8.11 -9.97 -0.14
CA GLU A 84 7.74 -9.51 -1.47
C GLU A 84 8.08 -10.61 -2.47
N GLU A 85 7.10 -11.02 -3.28
CA GLU A 85 7.26 -12.02 -4.33
C GLU A 85 6.92 -11.42 -5.69
N LEU A 86 7.77 -11.67 -6.69
CA LEU A 86 7.48 -11.39 -8.09
C LEU A 86 6.94 -12.66 -8.75
N ARG A 87 5.69 -12.61 -9.20
CA ARG A 87 5.01 -13.69 -9.92
C ARG A 87 5.27 -13.54 -11.43
N ALA A 88 4.88 -14.56 -12.18
CA ALA A 88 4.94 -14.53 -13.64
C ALA A 88 4.15 -13.33 -14.20
N GLY A 89 4.70 -12.66 -15.22
CA GLY A 89 3.99 -11.56 -15.89
C GLY A 89 4.03 -10.21 -15.17
N THR A 90 5.08 -9.92 -14.41
CA THR A 90 5.32 -8.63 -13.69
C THR A 90 4.38 -8.34 -12.51
N GLU A 91 3.58 -9.32 -12.10
CA GLU A 91 2.76 -9.20 -10.89
C GLU A 91 3.63 -9.25 -9.64
N LYS A 92 3.31 -8.37 -8.68
CA LYS A 92 3.96 -8.30 -7.38
C LYS A 92 2.96 -8.71 -6.30
N VAL A 93 3.42 -9.46 -5.31
CA VAL A 93 2.60 -9.84 -4.15
C VAL A 93 3.31 -9.41 -2.88
N TYR A 94 2.60 -8.65 -2.05
CA TYR A 94 3.04 -8.32 -0.70
C TYR A 94 2.40 -9.27 0.28
N TYR A 95 3.21 -9.88 1.13
CA TYR A 95 2.73 -10.69 2.25
C TYR A 95 3.04 -10.00 3.57
N TYR A 96 2.05 -9.98 4.44
CA TYR A 96 2.15 -9.55 5.82
C TYR A 96 1.69 -10.70 6.71
N TYR A 97 2.59 -11.26 7.52
CA TYR A 97 2.21 -12.23 8.54
C TYR A 97 1.22 -11.60 9.51
N LEU A 98 0.29 -12.41 10.01
CA LEU A 98 -0.77 -12.02 10.94
C LEU A 98 -0.52 -12.55 12.36
N GLU A 99 0.26 -13.63 12.46
CA GLU A 99 0.56 -14.34 13.70
C GLU A 99 2.05 -14.75 13.78
N PRO A 100 2.60 -14.94 14.99
CA PRO A 100 3.95 -15.48 15.16
C PRO A 100 4.09 -16.87 14.54
N GLY A 101 5.23 -17.13 13.93
CA GLY A 101 5.52 -18.42 13.31
C GLY A 101 7.01 -18.76 13.36
N THR A 102 7.41 -19.78 12.61
CA THR A 102 8.81 -20.23 12.51
C THR A 102 9.75 -19.13 12.01
N HIS A 103 9.24 -18.18 11.22
CA HIS A 103 9.99 -17.03 10.72
C HIS A 103 10.50 -16.09 11.83
N CYS A 104 9.86 -16.10 13.02
CA CYS A 104 10.30 -15.32 14.18
C CYS A 104 11.49 -15.96 14.93
N GLN A 105 11.87 -17.20 14.61
CA GLN A 105 12.88 -17.98 15.36
C GLN A 105 14.31 -17.83 14.81
N GLY A 106 14.59 -16.76 14.07
CA GLY A 106 15.95 -16.39 13.64
C GLY A 106 16.50 -17.13 12.42
N ARG A 107 15.84 -18.20 11.97
CA ARG A 107 16.01 -18.72 10.61
C ARG A 107 14.97 -18.00 9.75
N ARG A 108 15.41 -17.11 8.85
CA ARG A 108 14.53 -16.39 7.90
C ARG A 108 13.94 -17.32 6.84
N THR A 109 13.38 -18.43 7.28
CA THR A 109 12.66 -19.37 6.45
C THR A 109 11.21 -18.88 6.42
N ARG A 110 10.65 -18.79 5.22
CA ARG A 110 9.23 -18.54 5.03
C ARG A 110 8.42 -19.48 5.91
N SER A 111 7.50 -18.94 6.69
CA SER A 111 6.63 -19.75 7.54
C SER A 111 5.30 -20.02 6.84
N GLY A 112 4.58 -21.05 7.30
CA GLY A 112 3.18 -21.26 6.95
C GLY A 112 2.22 -20.52 7.88
N SER A 113 2.68 -19.48 8.59
CA SER A 113 1.82 -18.68 9.47
C SER A 113 0.78 -17.91 8.65
N PRO A 114 -0.46 -17.72 9.14
CA PRO A 114 -1.47 -16.94 8.45
C PRO A 114 -0.95 -15.57 8.01
N SER A 115 -1.31 -15.20 6.78
CA SER A 115 -0.85 -13.98 6.13
C SER A 115 -1.99 -13.20 5.47
N LEU A 116 -1.83 -11.88 5.40
CA LEU A 116 -2.53 -11.01 4.47
C LEU A 116 -1.67 -10.90 3.21
N SER A 117 -2.25 -11.21 2.06
CA SER A 117 -1.62 -11.02 0.76
C SER A 117 -2.33 -9.95 -0.06
N LEU A 118 -1.52 -9.05 -0.62
CA LEU A 118 -1.97 -7.98 -1.52
C LEU A 118 -1.31 -8.20 -2.88
N ARG A 119 -2.11 -8.52 -3.89
CA ARG A 119 -1.63 -8.65 -5.28
C ARG A 119 -1.72 -7.31 -5.98
N PHE A 120 -0.65 -6.94 -6.67
CA PHE A 120 -0.60 -5.77 -7.52
C PHE A 120 -0.69 -6.17 -8.99
N GLY A 121 -1.60 -5.52 -9.71
CA GLY A 121 -1.74 -5.68 -11.15
C GLY A 121 -0.61 -4.98 -11.93
N PRO A 122 -0.65 -5.03 -13.28
CA PRO A 122 0.41 -4.53 -14.15
C PRO A 122 0.75 -3.03 -14.00
N ILE A 123 -0.20 -2.23 -13.51
CA ILE A 123 -0.03 -0.79 -13.28
C ILE A 123 0.42 -0.46 -11.85
N GLY A 124 0.75 -1.47 -11.03
CA GLY A 124 1.29 -1.30 -9.68
C GLY A 124 0.25 -0.94 -8.61
N THR A 125 -1.02 -1.26 -8.85
CA THR A 125 -2.15 -1.04 -7.92
C THR A 125 -2.71 -2.36 -7.42
N VAL A 126 -3.27 -2.37 -6.21
CA VAL A 126 -3.87 -3.57 -5.61
C VAL A 126 -5.08 -4.03 -6.44
N THR A 127 -5.07 -5.29 -6.85
CA THR A 127 -6.16 -5.97 -7.57
C THR A 127 -6.79 -7.10 -6.75
N GLU A 128 -6.10 -7.59 -5.72
CA GLU A 128 -6.57 -8.68 -4.87
C GLU A 128 -6.12 -8.47 -3.42
N VAL A 129 -7.03 -8.74 -2.48
CA VAL A 129 -6.79 -8.72 -1.03
C VAL A 129 -7.29 -10.03 -0.44
N LEU A 130 -6.38 -10.90 -0.02
CA LEU A 130 -6.70 -12.18 0.62
C LEU A 130 -6.09 -12.23 2.02
N SER A 131 -6.87 -12.65 3.00
CA SER A 131 -6.39 -12.95 4.35
C SER A 131 -6.60 -14.43 4.62
N ASP A 132 -5.55 -15.09 5.09
CA ASP A 132 -5.67 -16.42 5.66
C ASP A 132 -6.54 -16.38 6.92
N PRO A 133 -7.25 -17.47 7.25
CA PRO A 133 -7.95 -17.56 8.51
C PRO A 133 -6.94 -17.54 9.66
N LEU A 134 -7.21 -16.71 10.67
CA LEU A 134 -6.43 -16.68 11.89
C LEU A 134 -6.54 -18.04 12.60
N THR A 135 -5.46 -18.50 13.24
CA THR A 135 -5.51 -19.76 13.99
C THR A 135 -6.46 -19.60 15.18
N LEU A 136 -7.61 -20.26 15.13
CA LEU A 136 -8.49 -20.37 16.30
C LEU A 136 -7.63 -20.98 17.40
N GLY A 137 -7.53 -20.31 18.55
CA GLY A 137 -6.67 -20.70 19.67
C GLY A 137 -7.09 -22.02 20.31
N ILE A 138 -6.97 -23.12 19.57
CA ILE A 138 -7.08 -24.47 20.08
C ILE A 138 -5.72 -24.82 20.65
N GLY A 139 -5.59 -24.61 21.97
CA GLY A 139 -4.61 -25.29 22.81
C GLY A 139 -3.25 -24.62 22.91
N LYS A 140 -3.09 -23.80 23.94
CA LYS A 140 -1.96 -23.97 24.84
C LYS A 140 -2.37 -24.95 25.94
#